data_AF-A0A7L2AV27-F1
#
_entry.id   AF-A0A7L2AV27-F1
#
_cell.length_a   1.000
_cell.length_b   1.000
_cell.length_c   1.000
_cell.angle_alpha   90.00
_cell.angle_beta   90.00
_cell.angle_gamma   90.00
#
_symmetry.space_group_name_H-M   'P 1'
#
loop_
_entity.id
_entity.type
_entity.pdbx_description
1 polymer ?
#
loop_
_entity_poly.entity_id
_entity_poly.type
_entity_poly.pdbx_seq_one_letter_code
_entity_poly.pdbx_strand_id
1 'polypeptide(L)' 'LKGFTVGSKCVVWNSLEWCEAQILEVSEKGTRVLNLSSGKEEIVDPENVWNSIP' A
#
# COMPACT_ATOMS: atom_id res chain seq x y z
N LEU A 1 9.84 4.23 -1.26
CA LEU A 1 9.42 3.39 -2.40
C LEU A 1 10.06 3.90 -3.69
N LYS A 2 11.13 3.29 -4.20
CA LYS A 2 11.55 3.54 -5.59
C LYS A 2 10.68 2.68 -6.52
N GLY A 3 10.07 3.28 -7.53
CA GLY A 3 9.29 2.55 -8.55
C GLY A 3 7.77 2.56 -8.39
N PHE A 4 7.25 3.16 -7.32
CA PHE A 4 5.81 3.34 -7.15
C PHE A 4 5.41 4.79 -7.36
N THR A 5 4.31 5.01 -8.08
CA THR A 5 3.68 6.31 -8.26
C THR A 5 2.28 6.31 -7.64
N VAL A 6 1.76 7.49 -7.30
CA VAL A 6 0.35 7.63 -6.91
C VAL A 6 -0.54 7.05 -8.02
N GLY A 7 -1.51 6.23 -7.64
CA GLY A 7 -2.37 5.47 -8.54
C GLY A 7 -1.85 4.07 -8.90
N SER A 8 -0.60 3.74 -8.55
CA SER A 8 -0.07 2.37 -8.77
C SER A 8 -0.80 1.36 -7.88
N LYS A 9 -1.10 0.19 -8.44
CA LYS A 9 -1.51 -0.98 -7.65
C LYS A 9 -0.31 -1.57 -6.92
N CYS A 10 -0.55 -2.08 -5.71
CA CYS A 10 0.43 -2.76 -4.87
C CYS A 10 -0.26 -3.81 -4.01
N VAL A 11 0.53 -4.54 -3.24
CA VAL A 11 0.08 -5.38 -2.13
C VAL A 11 0.70 -4.88 -0.84
N VAL A 12 -0.09 -4.87 0.22
CA VAL A 12 0.30 -4.39 1.54
C VAL A 12 -0.01 -5.41 2.62
N TRP A 13 0.84 -5.49 3.65
CA TRP A 13 0.60 -6.31 4.83
C TRP A 13 -0.10 -5.48 5.90
N ASN A 14 -1.39 -5.73 6.15
CA ASN A 14 -2.18 -4.95 7.11
C ASN A 14 -2.24 -5.59 8.52
N SER A 15 -1.15 -6.25 8.95
CA SER A 15 -1.02 -7.02 10.21
C SER A 15 -1.83 -8.32 10.30
N LEU A 16 -2.86 -8.55 9.47
CA LEU A 16 -3.58 -9.82 9.39
C LEU A 16 -3.28 -10.60 8.12
N GLU A 17 -3.20 -9.92 6.97
CA GLU A 17 -3.08 -10.57 5.68
C GLU A 17 -2.43 -9.66 4.62
N TRP A 18 -2.06 -10.25 3.49
CA TRP A 18 -1.71 -9.50 2.29
C TRP A 18 -2.98 -9.04 1.59
N CYS A 19 -3.12 -7.74 1.39
CA CYS A 19 -4.24 -7.16 0.67
C CYS A 19 -3.77 -6.43 -0.59
N GLU A 20 -4.53 -6.55 -1.69
CA GLU A 20 -4.37 -5.66 -2.83
C GLU A 20 -4.79 -4.24 -2.44
N ALA A 21 -3.97 -3.28 -2.84
CA ALA A 21 -4.19 -1.87 -2.55
C ALA A 21 -3.78 -0.99 -3.72
N GLN A 22 -4.19 0.28 -3.67
CA GLN A 22 -3.75 1.32 -4.59
C GLN A 22 -3.08 2.44 -3.80
N ILE A 23 -1.94 2.91 -4.26
CA ILE A 23 -1.23 4.01 -3.61
C ILE A 23 -1.99 5.32 -3.84
N LEU A 24 -2.35 5.99 -2.76
CA LEU A 24 -2.97 7.31 -2.77
C LEU A 24 -1.94 8.43 -2.53
N GLU A 25 -0.96 8.17 -1.67
CA GLU A 25 0.05 9.16 -1.30
C GLU A 25 1.33 8.47 -0.80
N VAL A 26 2.49 9.06 -1.10
CA VAL A 26 3.78 8.65 -0.54
C VAL A 26 4.39 9.85 0.17
N SER A 27 4.59 9.74 1.48
CA SER A 27 5.14 10.80 2.32
C SER A 27 6.20 10.27 3.28
N GLU A 28 6.93 11.16 3.95
CA GLU A 28 7.86 10.78 5.02
C GLU A 28 7.16 10.13 6.22
N LYS A 29 5.87 10.37 6.41
CA LYS A 29 5.07 9.81 7.52
C LYS A 29 4.55 8.40 7.24
N GLY A 30 4.74 7.90 6.01
CA GLY A 30 4.23 6.62 5.56
C GLY A 30 3.59 6.70 4.18
N THR A 31 3.11 5.55 3.71
CA THR A 31 2.43 5.40 2.42
C THR A 31 0.95 5.19 2.66
N ARG A 32 0.13 6.12 2.16
CA ARG A 32 -1.32 6.01 2.24
C ARG A 32 -1.82 5.20 1.05
N VAL A 33 -2.60 4.17 1.34
CA VAL A 33 -3.11 3.23 0.36
C VAL A 33 -4.61 3.04 0.53
N LEU A 34 -5.30 2.73 -0.56
CA LEU A 34 -6.68 2.28 -0.57
C LEU A 34 -6.69 0.76 -0.66
N ASN A 35 -7.17 0.08 0.37
CA ASN A 35 -7.42 -1.35 0.34
C ASN A 35 -8.57 -1.65 -0.64
N LEU A 36 -8.28 -2.41 -1.70
CA LEU A 36 -9.26 -2.67 -2.77
C LEU A 36 -10.34 -3.68 -2.38
N SER A 37 -10.08 -4.50 -1.36
CA SER A 37 -11.06 -5.47 -0.83
C SER A 37 -12.07 -4.79 0.10
N SER A 38 -11.58 -3.97 1.03
CA SER A 38 -12.42 -3.33 2.05
C SER A 38 -12.92 -1.94 1.66
N GLY A 39 -12.31 -1.31 0.64
CA GLY A 39 -12.58 0.08 0.26
C GLY A 39 -12.10 1.12 1.28
N LYS A 40 -11.26 0.73 2.24
CA LYS A 40 -10.77 1.60 3.32
C LYS A 40 -9.37 2.13 3.00
N GLU A 41 -9.10 3.35 3.49
CA GLU A 41 -7.77 3.92 3.43
C GLU A 41 -6.94 3.56 4.67
N GLU A 42 -5.67 3.26 4.45
CA GLU A 42 -4.73 2.85 5.49
C GLU A 42 -3.38 3.55 5.27
N ILE A 43 -2.65 3.83 6.35
CA ILE A 43 -1.27 4.31 6.27
C ILE A 43 -0.38 3.15 6.68
N VAL A 44 0.49 2.72 5.78
CA VAL A 44 1.42 1.62 5.99
C VAL A 44 2.85 2.10 5.85
N ASP A 45 3.76 1.40 6.52
CA ASP A 45 5.17 1.67 6.35
C ASP A 45 5.60 1.35 4.90
N PRO A 46 6.46 2.18 4.29
CA PRO A 46 7.00 1.96 2.96
C PRO A 46 7.60 0.58 2.70
N GLU A 47 8.11 -0.09 3.74
CA GLU A 47 8.69 -1.44 3.67
C GLU A 47 7.63 -2.55 3.54
N ASN A 48 6.37 -2.24 3.90
CA ASN A 48 5.25 -3.15 3.81
C ASN A 48 4.50 -3.03 2.47
N VAL A 49 5.02 -2.28 1.50
CA VAL A 49 4.42 -2.10 0.17
C VAL A 49 5.22 -2.86 -0.89
N TRP A 50 4.56 -3.81 -1.54
CA TRP A 50 5.18 -4.75 -2.49
C TRP A 50 4.45 -4.77 -3.85
N ASN A 51 5.16 -5.19 -4.91
CA ASN A 51 4.58 -5.33 -6.25
C ASN A 51 3.79 -6.63 -6.41
N SER A 52 4.15 -7.66 -5.65
CA SER A 52 3.51 -8.98 -5.59
C SER A 52 3.64 -9.52 -4.18
N ILE A 53 2.80 -10.49 -3.83
CA ILE A 53 2.91 -11.17 -2.52
C ILE A 53 4.34 -11.74 -2.44
N PRO A 54 5.12 -11.39 -1.40
CA PRO A 54 6.48 -11.89 -1.22
C PRO A 54 6.55 -13.42 -1.06
#